data_AF-A0A9D1PWW8-F1
#
_entry.id   AF-A0A9D1PWW8-F1
#
_cell.length_a   1.000
_cell.length_b   1.000
_cell.length_c   1.000
_cell.angle_alpha   90.00
_cell.angle_beta   90.00
_cell.angle_gamma   90.00
#
_symmetry.space_group_name_H-M   'P 1'
#
loop_
_entity.id
_entity.type
_entity.pdbx_description
1 polymer ?
#
loop_
_entity_poly.entity_id
_entity_poly.type
_entity_poly.pdbx_seq_one_letter_code
_entity_poly.pdbx_strand_id
1 'polypeptide(L)'
;MRTYFKILALFVLCLGLAACEFGQVEQGRCVAYDAKSGKFTLVLDVNHDVKNPSYTGGVIEYTMPADPEEIGPEPVPGGRVQLLPEKGQVIIFHDGKLETLNVEYTDIQKNIKPHNPKVEGHTFPIINKDEGTVTEYSRRLEEIVTFKVPAEYLELPPSTWEAGDECRIYYKENAKHQALRFMNVSKTNIFKK
;
A
#
# COMPACT_ATOMS: atom_id res chain seq x y z
N MET A 1 -38.20 39.40 24.08
CA MET A 1 -36.72 39.42 23.89
C MET A 1 -35.98 38.24 24.54
N ARG A 2 -36.25 37.85 25.79
CA ARG A 2 -35.49 36.82 26.52
C ARG A 2 -35.56 35.39 25.95
N THR A 3 -36.63 35.04 25.24
CA THR A 3 -36.84 33.71 24.63
C THR A 3 -36.12 33.57 23.29
N TYR A 4 -36.10 34.63 22.48
CA TYR A 4 -35.37 34.67 21.20
C TYR A 4 -33.85 34.57 21.38
N PHE A 5 -33.32 35.14 22.46
CA PHE A 5 -31.90 35.04 22.79
C PHE A 5 -31.46 33.61 23.16
N LYS A 6 -32.35 32.82 23.78
CA LYS A 6 -32.10 31.40 24.10
C LYS A 6 -32.17 30.50 22.87
N ILE A 7 -33.07 30.80 21.92
CA ILE A 7 -33.18 30.08 20.64
C ILE A 7 -31.95 30.38 19.76
N LEU A 8 -31.49 31.64 19.71
CA LEU A 8 -30.29 32.03 18.99
C LEU A 8 -29.02 31.37 19.57
N ALA A 9 -28.89 31.33 20.90
CA ALA A 9 -27.77 30.66 21.57
C ALA A 9 -27.75 29.13 21.32
N LEU A 10 -28.92 28.49 21.27
CA LEU A 10 -29.04 27.06 20.95
C LEU A 10 -28.68 26.78 19.48
N PHE A 11 -29.06 27.67 18.56
CA PHE A 11 -28.73 27.54 17.13
C PHE A 11 -27.22 27.71 16.87
N VAL A 12 -26.56 28.64 17.57
CA VAL A 12 -25.09 28.85 17.50
C VAL A 12 -24.34 27.64 18.08
N LEU A 13 -24.86 27.01 19.14
CA LEU A 13 -24.27 25.79 19.72
C LEU A 13 -24.38 24.58 18.77
N CYS A 14 -25.49 24.44 18.04
CA CYS A 14 -25.67 23.39 17.03
C CYS A 14 -24.77 23.59 15.79
N LEU A 15 -24.53 24.85 15.39
CA LEU A 15 -23.57 25.18 14.33
C LEU A 15 -22.11 24.89 14.76
N GLY A 16 -21.78 25.03 16.04
CA GLY A 16 -20.46 24.70 16.58
C GLY A 16 -20.14 23.19 16.59
N LEU A 17 -21.17 22.33 16.72
CA LEU A 17 -21.00 20.87 16.70
C LEU A 17 -20.93 20.30 15.28
N ALA A 18 -21.52 20.97 14.29
CA ALA A 18 -21.41 20.60 12.87
C ALA A 18 -20.05 20.95 12.25
N ALA A 19 -19.21 21.73 12.95
CA ALA A 19 -17.88 22.15 12.49
C ALA A 19 -16.76 21.16 12.86
N CYS A 20 -17.08 20.01 13.45
CA CYS A 20 -16.10 18.94 13.66
C CYS A 20 -15.93 18.17 12.34
N GLU A 21 -15.05 18.65 11.46
CA GLU A 21 -14.67 17.91 10.26
C GLU A 21 -13.87 16.67 10.68
N PHE A 22 -14.53 15.51 10.66
CA PHE A 22 -13.86 14.23 10.79
C PHE A 22 -12.97 14.01 9.57
N GLY A 23 -11.69 13.70 9.79
CA GLY A 23 -10.80 13.35 8.70
C GLY A 23 -11.11 11.98 8.11
N GLN A 24 -10.50 11.72 6.97
CA GLN A 24 -10.61 10.49 6.21
C GLN A 24 -9.42 9.59 6.49
N VAL A 25 -9.62 8.28 6.32
CA VAL A 25 -8.57 7.27 6.42
C VAL A 25 -8.44 6.58 5.09
N GLU A 26 -7.22 6.49 4.58
CA GLU A 26 -6.90 5.72 3.40
C GLU A 26 -5.83 4.70 3.72
N GLN A 27 -5.87 3.59 3.00
CA GLN A 27 -4.91 2.50 3.12
C GLN A 27 -4.51 2.06 1.72
N GLY A 28 -3.27 1.63 1.56
CA GLY A 28 -2.81 1.11 0.30
C GLY A 28 -1.35 0.70 0.32
N ARG A 29 -0.91 0.23 -0.83
CA ARG A 29 0.45 -0.26 -1.04
C ARG A 29 1.39 0.87 -1.42
N CYS A 30 2.49 1.01 -0.70
CA CYS A 30 3.52 1.99 -1.04
C CYS A 30 4.33 1.53 -2.26
N VAL A 31 4.32 2.34 -3.32
CA VAL A 31 5.03 2.05 -4.58
C VAL A 31 6.16 3.04 -4.88
N ALA A 32 6.21 4.17 -4.16
CA ALA A 32 7.32 5.10 -4.19
C ALA A 32 7.45 5.83 -2.84
N TYR A 33 8.67 6.12 -2.42
CA TYR A 33 8.96 6.93 -1.23
C TYR A 33 10.28 7.68 -1.42
N ASP A 34 10.27 8.98 -1.13
CA ASP A 34 11.45 9.82 -1.05
C ASP A 34 11.57 10.40 0.38
N ALA A 35 12.49 9.85 1.15
CA ALA A 35 12.76 10.27 2.53
C ALA A 35 13.22 11.73 2.64
N LYS A 36 13.81 12.32 1.58
CA LYS A 36 14.29 13.71 1.63
C LYS A 36 13.14 14.70 1.51
N SER A 37 12.20 14.43 0.62
CA SER A 37 11.02 15.29 0.43
C SER A 37 9.84 14.91 1.32
N GLY A 38 9.87 13.71 1.93
CA GLY A 38 8.74 13.16 2.68
C GLY A 38 7.57 12.79 1.78
N LYS A 39 7.78 12.64 0.47
CA LYS A 39 6.73 12.25 -0.47
C LYS A 39 6.64 10.75 -0.60
N PHE A 40 5.42 10.21 -0.63
CA PHE A 40 5.19 8.80 -0.87
C PHE A 40 3.95 8.60 -1.75
N THR A 41 3.95 7.53 -2.53
CA THR A 41 2.86 7.18 -3.44
C THR A 41 2.22 5.88 -3.00
N LEU A 42 0.90 5.88 -2.86
CA LEU A 42 0.10 4.70 -2.55
C LEU A 42 -0.74 4.29 -3.75
N VAL A 43 -0.88 2.98 -3.94
CA VAL A 43 -2.00 2.40 -4.69
C VAL A 43 -3.09 2.03 -3.69
N LEU A 44 -4.22 2.72 -3.76
CA LEU A 44 -5.26 2.63 -2.73
C LEU A 44 -5.99 1.28 -2.75
N ASP A 45 -6.09 0.70 -1.56
CA ASP A 45 -6.88 -0.48 -1.25
C ASP A 45 -8.32 -0.07 -0.90
N VAL A 46 -9.28 -0.39 -1.77
CA VAL A 46 -10.70 -0.06 -1.55
C VAL A 46 -11.38 -0.93 -0.50
N ASN A 47 -10.81 -2.08 -0.17
CA ASN A 47 -11.36 -2.97 0.87
C ASN A 47 -10.91 -2.55 2.27
N HIS A 48 -9.81 -1.81 2.37
CA HIS A 48 -9.11 -1.52 3.62
C HIS A 48 -8.79 -2.78 4.45
N ASP A 49 -8.62 -3.93 3.79
CA ASP A 49 -8.34 -5.24 4.39
C ASP A 49 -6.95 -5.70 3.96
N VAL A 50 -6.00 -5.66 4.89
CA VAL A 50 -4.62 -6.09 4.67
C VAL A 50 -4.55 -7.54 4.19
N LYS A 51 -5.49 -8.41 4.57
CA LYS A 51 -5.49 -9.81 4.14
C LYS A 51 -6.01 -9.97 2.71
N ASN A 52 -7.07 -9.23 2.37
CA ASN A 52 -7.76 -9.30 1.08
C ASN A 52 -7.89 -7.92 0.42
N PRO A 53 -6.77 -7.26 0.06
CA PRO A 53 -6.79 -5.93 -0.49
C PRO A 53 -7.31 -5.93 -1.93
N SER A 54 -7.89 -4.80 -2.34
CA SER A 54 -8.28 -4.52 -3.72
C SER A 54 -7.67 -3.18 -4.17
N TYR A 55 -6.58 -3.25 -4.92
CA TYR A 55 -5.81 -2.08 -5.35
C TYR A 55 -6.41 -1.37 -6.57
N THR A 56 -7.69 -1.03 -6.49
CA THR A 56 -8.45 -0.36 -7.56
C THR A 56 -8.80 1.08 -7.23
N GLY A 57 -8.34 1.62 -6.09
CA GLY A 57 -8.70 2.96 -5.62
C GLY A 57 -7.89 4.10 -6.26
N GLY A 58 -6.92 3.79 -7.12
CA GLY A 58 -6.07 4.77 -7.81
C GLY A 58 -4.66 4.89 -7.22
N VAL A 59 -3.80 5.62 -7.93
CA VAL A 59 -2.41 5.92 -7.55
C VAL A 59 -2.34 7.36 -7.07
N ILE A 60 -2.03 7.58 -5.80
CA ILE A 60 -2.05 8.92 -5.20
C ILE A 60 -0.74 9.20 -4.48
N GLU A 61 -0.16 10.38 -4.74
CA GLU A 61 0.98 10.92 -3.99
C GLU A 61 0.48 11.70 -2.77
N TYR A 62 1.15 11.50 -1.64
CA TYR A 62 0.95 12.23 -0.40
C TYR A 62 2.26 12.77 0.13
N THR A 63 2.16 13.74 1.03
CA THR A 63 3.28 14.23 1.85
C THR A 63 3.14 13.69 3.27
N MET A 64 4.26 13.26 3.87
CA MET A 64 4.36 12.81 5.26
C MET A 64 3.86 13.88 6.24
N PRO A 65 3.38 13.48 7.43
CA PRO A 65 3.10 14.40 8.51
C PRO A 65 4.28 15.30 8.84
N ALA A 66 4.00 16.56 9.20
CA ALA A 66 5.03 17.49 9.64
C ALA A 66 5.52 17.19 11.06
N ASP A 67 4.65 16.61 11.90
CA ASP A 67 4.98 16.19 13.26
C ASP A 67 5.56 14.76 13.25
N PRO A 68 6.83 14.56 13.64
CA PRO A 68 7.45 13.24 13.69
C PRO A 68 6.72 12.24 14.60
N GLU A 69 6.01 12.71 15.63
CA GLU A 69 5.24 11.84 16.54
C GLU A 69 4.03 11.21 15.85
N GLU A 70 3.60 11.77 14.72
CA GLU A 70 2.50 11.25 13.90
C GLU A 70 3.02 10.36 12.74
N ILE A 71 4.31 10.04 12.71
CA ILE A 71 4.96 9.19 11.70
C ILE A 71 5.38 7.86 12.34
N GLY A 72 4.74 6.77 11.92
CA GLY A 72 5.20 5.42 12.21
C GLY A 72 6.50 5.04 11.48
N PRO A 73 6.90 3.76 11.48
CA PRO A 73 8.08 3.32 10.73
C PRO A 73 7.98 3.70 9.25
N GLU A 74 9.07 4.22 8.66
CA GLU A 74 9.08 4.58 7.24
C GLU A 74 8.74 3.38 6.32
N PRO A 75 8.07 3.61 5.19
CA PRO A 75 7.73 2.55 4.25
C PRO A 75 8.92 2.14 3.38
N VAL A 76 8.97 0.84 3.04
CA VAL A 76 9.76 0.37 1.90
C VAL A 76 8.84 0.30 0.68
N PRO A 77 9.15 1.02 -0.42
CA PRO A 77 8.37 0.92 -1.64
C PRO A 77 8.70 -0.36 -2.41
N GLY A 78 7.71 -0.89 -3.13
CA GLY A 78 7.90 -2.02 -4.05
C GLY A 78 6.93 -1.95 -5.22
N GLY A 79 7.41 -2.24 -6.42
CA GLY A 79 6.65 -2.09 -7.66
C GLY A 79 5.55 -3.12 -7.82
N ARG A 80 5.61 -4.29 -7.16
CA ARG A 80 4.58 -5.33 -7.31
C ARG A 80 3.34 -4.94 -6.51
N VAL A 81 2.31 -4.54 -7.24
CA VAL A 81 1.02 -4.19 -6.67
C VAL A 81 0.22 -5.45 -6.34
N GLN A 82 0.04 -6.34 -7.32
CA GLN A 82 -0.81 -7.51 -7.13
C GLN A 82 -0.38 -8.71 -7.98
N LEU A 83 -0.42 -9.89 -7.37
CA LEU A 83 -0.35 -11.18 -8.07
C LEU A 83 -1.78 -11.66 -8.31
N LEU A 84 -2.12 -12.05 -9.54
CA LEU A 84 -3.43 -12.55 -9.92
C LEU A 84 -3.29 -13.88 -10.68
N PRO A 85 -2.90 -14.99 -10.00
CA PRO A 85 -2.65 -16.26 -10.67
C PRO A 85 -3.86 -16.82 -11.42
N GLU A 86 -5.05 -16.70 -10.82
CA GLU A 86 -6.33 -17.14 -11.43
C GLU A 86 -6.68 -16.39 -12.73
N LYS A 87 -6.05 -15.23 -12.98
CA LYS A 87 -6.24 -14.44 -14.20
C LYS A 87 -5.04 -14.50 -15.14
N GLY A 88 -3.95 -15.17 -14.76
CA GLY A 88 -2.69 -15.11 -15.48
C GLY A 88 -2.14 -13.69 -15.56
N GLN A 89 -2.26 -12.90 -14.49
CA GLN A 89 -1.89 -11.49 -14.49
C GLN A 89 -1.03 -11.09 -13.30
N VAL A 90 -0.15 -10.10 -13.52
CA VAL A 90 0.55 -9.38 -12.46
C VAL A 90 0.36 -7.90 -12.69
N ILE A 91 0.01 -7.16 -11.64
CA ILE A 91 -0.07 -5.70 -11.68
C ILE A 91 1.21 -5.16 -11.05
N ILE A 92 1.92 -4.32 -11.80
CA ILE A 92 3.10 -3.61 -11.35
C ILE A 92 2.91 -2.10 -11.44
N PHE A 93 3.66 -1.37 -10.62
CA PHE A 93 3.89 0.05 -10.74
C PHE A 93 5.30 0.27 -11.29
N HIS A 94 5.37 0.86 -12.48
CA HIS A 94 6.61 1.13 -13.19
C HIS A 94 6.48 2.45 -13.94
N ASP A 95 7.54 3.25 -13.98
CA ASP A 95 7.58 4.55 -14.66
C ASP A 95 6.40 5.49 -14.32
N GLY A 96 5.98 5.51 -13.05
CA GLY A 96 4.93 6.40 -12.56
C GLY A 96 3.49 5.94 -12.85
N LYS A 97 3.29 4.72 -13.40
CA LYS A 97 1.97 4.20 -13.79
C LYS A 97 1.77 2.75 -13.40
N LEU A 98 0.50 2.34 -13.34
CA LEU A 98 0.13 0.93 -13.19
C LEU A 98 0.13 0.25 -14.55
N GLU A 99 0.70 -0.95 -14.58
CA GLU A 99 0.70 -1.82 -15.75
C GLU A 99 0.18 -3.20 -15.36
N THR A 100 -0.78 -3.72 -16.13
CA THR A 100 -1.27 -5.09 -15.98
C THR A 100 -0.57 -5.95 -17.02
N LEU A 101 0.30 -6.83 -16.55
CA LEU A 101 1.04 -7.77 -17.38
C LEU A 101 0.26 -9.07 -17.45
N ASN A 102 0.06 -9.59 -18.67
CA ASN A 102 -0.36 -10.97 -18.86
C ASN A 102 0.88 -11.86 -18.77
N VAL A 103 0.86 -12.84 -17.87
CA VAL A 103 1.99 -13.72 -17.56
C VAL A 103 1.56 -15.19 -17.59
N GLU A 104 2.52 -16.07 -17.82
CA GLU A 104 2.32 -17.51 -17.67
C GLU A 104 2.86 -17.95 -16.30
N TYR A 105 1.99 -18.31 -15.36
CA TYR A 105 2.42 -18.90 -14.10
C TYR A 105 2.86 -20.35 -14.33
N THR A 106 4.15 -20.62 -14.09
CA THR A 106 4.75 -21.94 -14.32
C THR A 106 4.82 -22.78 -13.06
N ASP A 107 4.83 -22.14 -11.88
CA ASP A 107 4.80 -22.82 -10.59
C ASP A 107 4.14 -21.95 -9.52
N ILE A 108 3.32 -22.56 -8.66
CA ILE A 108 2.65 -21.91 -7.53
C ILE A 108 2.70 -22.86 -6.34
N GLN A 109 3.50 -22.51 -5.34
CA GLN A 109 3.65 -23.27 -4.11
C GLN A 109 2.95 -22.53 -2.98
N LYS A 110 1.93 -23.16 -2.38
CA LYS A 110 1.10 -22.58 -1.31
C LYS A 110 1.48 -23.09 0.08
N ASN A 111 1.01 -22.38 1.11
CA ASN A 111 1.26 -22.69 2.53
C ASN A 111 2.76 -22.66 2.90
N ILE A 112 3.52 -21.77 2.26
CA ILE A 112 4.94 -21.54 2.49
C ILE A 112 5.12 -20.41 3.49
N LYS A 113 5.33 -20.79 4.74
CA LYS A 113 5.58 -19.85 5.84
C LYS A 113 6.98 -19.21 5.75
N PRO A 114 7.21 -18.06 6.40
CA PRO A 114 8.51 -17.38 6.35
C PRO A 114 9.72 -18.21 6.82
N HIS A 115 9.51 -19.15 7.75
CA HIS A 115 10.55 -20.06 8.26
C HIS A 115 10.69 -21.36 7.45
N ASN A 116 10.03 -21.46 6.30
CA ASN A 116 10.23 -22.59 5.42
C ASN A 116 11.65 -22.53 4.83
N PRO A 117 12.40 -23.65 4.72
CA PRO A 117 13.75 -23.66 4.14
C PRO A 117 13.83 -23.10 2.71
N LYS A 118 12.73 -23.06 1.96
CA LYS A 118 12.66 -22.44 0.63
C LYS A 118 12.64 -20.91 0.66
N VAL A 119 12.38 -20.32 1.82
CA VAL A 119 12.30 -18.88 2.04
C VAL A 119 13.43 -18.41 2.94
N GLU A 120 13.64 -19.09 4.06
CA GLU A 120 14.66 -18.75 5.03
C GLU A 120 16.06 -18.89 4.41
N GLY A 121 16.84 -17.81 4.44
CA GLY A 121 18.17 -17.77 3.81
C GLY A 121 18.16 -17.52 2.30
N HIS A 122 16.99 -17.38 1.67
CA HIS A 122 16.84 -17.03 0.27
C HIS A 122 16.39 -15.58 0.11
N THR A 123 16.82 -14.93 -0.98
CA THR A 123 16.39 -13.59 -1.35
C THR A 123 15.44 -13.69 -2.55
N PHE A 124 14.33 -12.97 -2.47
CA PHE A 124 13.35 -12.81 -3.54
C PHE A 124 13.26 -11.32 -3.91
N PRO A 125 12.94 -10.99 -5.16
CA PRO A 125 12.66 -11.89 -6.28
C PRO A 125 13.92 -12.58 -6.84
N ILE A 126 13.74 -13.71 -7.51
CA ILE A 126 14.76 -14.36 -8.35
C ILE A 126 14.36 -14.12 -9.80
N ILE A 127 15.19 -13.39 -10.55
CA ILE A 127 14.98 -13.14 -11.98
C ILE A 127 15.90 -14.08 -12.76
N ASN A 128 15.32 -15.04 -13.48
CA ASN A 128 16.06 -15.95 -14.34
C ASN A 128 15.90 -15.51 -15.80
N LYS A 129 16.93 -14.87 -16.35
CA LYS A 129 16.92 -14.32 -17.72
C LYS A 129 16.94 -15.41 -18.80
N ASP A 130 17.59 -16.54 -18.53
CA ASP A 130 17.70 -17.65 -19.49
C ASP A 130 16.35 -18.36 -19.66
N GLU A 131 15.61 -18.51 -18.57
CA GLU A 131 14.27 -19.12 -18.57
C GLU A 131 13.14 -18.11 -18.80
N GLY A 132 13.45 -16.81 -18.73
CA GLY A 132 12.49 -15.72 -18.84
C GLY A 132 11.48 -15.66 -17.69
N THR A 133 11.90 -16.05 -16.49
CA THR A 133 11.01 -16.18 -15.33
C THR A 133 11.37 -15.23 -14.19
N VAL A 134 10.35 -14.89 -13.41
CA VAL A 134 10.47 -14.23 -12.11
C VAL A 134 9.86 -15.14 -11.06
N THR A 135 10.63 -15.48 -10.04
CA THR A 135 10.15 -16.18 -8.85
C THR A 135 10.07 -15.21 -7.68
N GLU A 136 8.93 -15.15 -7.02
CA GLU A 136 8.68 -14.22 -5.94
C GLU A 136 7.98 -14.89 -4.75
N TYR A 137 8.35 -14.47 -3.54
CA TYR A 137 7.69 -14.90 -2.31
C TYR A 137 6.68 -13.85 -1.81
N SER A 138 5.42 -14.24 -1.72
CA SER A 138 4.39 -13.42 -1.08
C SER A 138 4.19 -13.84 0.37
N ARG A 139 4.77 -13.07 1.31
CA ARG A 139 4.57 -13.31 2.75
C ARG A 139 3.10 -13.28 3.17
N ARG A 140 2.31 -12.37 2.60
CA ARG A 140 0.88 -12.23 2.91
C ARG A 140 0.07 -13.46 2.48
N LEU A 141 0.38 -13.98 1.29
CA LEU A 141 -0.33 -15.14 0.75
C LEU A 141 0.25 -16.46 1.26
N GLU A 142 1.45 -16.43 1.84
CA GLU A 142 2.24 -17.63 2.15
C GLU A 142 2.47 -18.48 0.89
N GLU A 143 2.86 -17.84 -0.22
CA GLU A 143 3.05 -18.49 -1.52
C GLU A 143 4.39 -18.10 -2.16
N ILE A 144 5.06 -19.06 -2.78
CA ILE A 144 6.12 -18.80 -3.77
C ILE A 144 5.49 -18.99 -5.15
N VAL A 145 5.61 -17.99 -6.00
CA VAL A 145 5.10 -18.04 -7.38
C VAL A 145 6.24 -17.86 -8.36
N THR A 146 6.21 -18.63 -9.44
CA THR A 146 7.10 -18.43 -10.60
C THR A 146 6.24 -18.19 -11.83
N PHE A 147 6.56 -17.14 -12.58
CA PHE A 147 5.85 -16.80 -13.80
C PHE A 147 6.81 -16.26 -14.86
N LYS A 148 6.48 -16.49 -16.13
CA LYS A 148 7.20 -15.93 -17.27
C LYS A 148 6.75 -14.51 -17.55
N VAL A 149 7.72 -13.66 -17.89
CA VAL A 149 7.48 -12.28 -18.31
C VAL A 149 8.15 -12.02 -19.67
N PRO A 150 7.63 -11.07 -20.47
CA PRO A 150 8.32 -10.65 -21.69
C PRO A 150 9.74 -10.14 -21.40
N ALA A 151 10.63 -10.27 -22.39
CA ALA A 151 12.06 -10.05 -22.20
C ALA A 151 12.42 -8.64 -21.70
N GLU A 152 11.66 -7.62 -22.12
CA GLU A 152 11.84 -6.24 -21.69
C GLU A 152 11.64 -6.05 -20.17
N TYR A 153 10.82 -6.90 -19.53
CA TYR A 153 10.59 -6.81 -18.09
C TYR A 153 11.68 -7.52 -17.27
N LEU A 154 12.45 -8.43 -17.88
CA LEU A 154 13.57 -9.12 -17.20
C LEU A 154 14.75 -8.19 -16.89
N GLU A 155 14.81 -7.04 -17.53
CA GLU A 155 15.81 -6.00 -17.28
C GLU A 155 15.39 -5.04 -16.15
N LEU A 156 14.15 -5.14 -15.67
CA LEU A 156 13.67 -4.31 -14.57
C LEU A 156 14.34 -4.72 -13.24
N PRO A 157 14.59 -3.76 -12.34
CA PRO A 157 15.24 -4.04 -11.07
C PRO A 157 14.38 -4.97 -10.19
N PRO A 158 14.99 -5.75 -9.26
CA PRO A 158 14.28 -6.59 -8.31
C PRO A 158 13.12 -5.89 -7.58
N SER A 159 13.32 -4.62 -7.20
CA SER A 159 12.30 -3.81 -6.52
C SER A 159 10.99 -3.67 -7.30
N THR A 160 10.99 -3.83 -8.62
CA THR A 160 9.77 -3.85 -9.45
C THR A 160 8.87 -5.04 -9.08
N TRP A 161 9.49 -6.16 -8.74
CA TRP A 161 8.79 -7.40 -8.43
C TRP A 161 8.54 -7.57 -6.94
N GLU A 162 9.08 -6.71 -6.07
CA GLU A 162 8.86 -6.74 -4.62
C GLU A 162 7.54 -6.09 -4.23
N ALA A 163 6.95 -6.59 -3.15
CA ALA A 163 5.75 -6.01 -2.54
C ALA A 163 6.17 -4.87 -1.62
N GLY A 164 5.72 -3.66 -1.92
CA GLY A 164 5.86 -2.55 -0.99
C GLY A 164 5.07 -2.73 0.30
N ASP A 165 5.41 -1.93 1.31
CA ASP A 165 4.70 -1.92 2.59
C ASP A 165 3.25 -1.46 2.45
N GLU A 166 2.35 -2.06 3.24
CA GLU A 166 0.99 -1.56 3.41
C GLU A 166 1.02 -0.38 4.38
N CYS A 167 0.47 0.74 3.93
CA CYS A 167 0.47 2.00 4.65
C CYS A 167 -0.96 2.47 4.88
N ARG A 168 -1.18 3.14 6.01
CA ARG A 168 -2.44 3.77 6.34
C ARG A 168 -2.18 5.22 6.72
N ILE A 169 -3.01 6.11 6.20
CA ILE A 169 -2.93 7.54 6.46
C ILE A 169 -4.24 8.07 7.00
N TYR A 170 -4.14 9.15 7.77
CA TYR A 170 -5.27 9.98 8.14
C TYR A 170 -5.02 11.39 7.59
N TYR A 171 -6.04 11.99 6.97
CA TYR A 171 -5.98 13.35 6.44
C TYR A 171 -7.32 14.06 6.63
N LYS A 172 -7.37 15.38 6.44
CA LYS A 172 -8.64 16.13 6.37
C LYS A 172 -8.97 16.45 4.92
N GLU A 173 -10.23 16.46 4.54
CA GLU A 173 -10.64 16.66 3.14
C GLU A 173 -10.08 17.97 2.54
N ASN A 174 -9.97 19.02 3.35
CA ASN A 174 -9.35 20.29 2.96
C ASN A 174 -7.82 20.23 2.72
N ALA A 175 -7.20 19.07 2.96
CA ALA A 175 -5.78 18.80 2.84
C ALA A 175 -5.53 17.37 2.30
N LYS A 176 -6.30 16.95 1.29
CA LYS A 176 -6.38 15.57 0.74
C LYS A 176 -5.08 14.88 0.31
N HIS A 177 -3.96 15.61 0.21
CA HIS A 177 -2.63 15.06 -0.12
C HIS A 177 -1.56 15.30 0.96
N GLN A 178 -1.98 15.82 2.11
CA GLN A 178 -1.14 16.01 3.29
C GLN A 178 -1.60 15.04 4.37
N ALA A 179 -0.80 14.01 4.64
CA ALA A 179 -1.07 13.14 5.77
C ALA A 179 -0.92 13.92 7.08
N LEU A 180 -1.88 13.76 7.97
CA LEU A 180 -1.81 14.22 9.36
C LEU A 180 -1.30 13.10 10.26
N ARG A 181 -1.50 11.83 9.87
CA ARG A 181 -0.88 10.66 10.49
C ARG A 181 -0.45 9.67 9.43
N PHE A 182 0.67 9.01 9.64
CA PHE A 182 1.18 7.95 8.79
C PHE A 182 1.47 6.70 9.64
N MET A 183 0.97 5.55 9.20
CA MET A 183 1.22 4.27 9.83
C MET A 183 1.67 3.26 8.77
N ASN A 184 2.81 2.64 8.99
CA ASN A 184 3.23 1.47 8.23
C ASN A 184 2.62 0.21 8.86
N VAL A 185 1.52 -0.25 8.26
CA VAL A 185 0.74 -1.40 8.74
C VAL A 185 1.54 -2.70 8.63
N SER A 186 2.43 -2.81 7.62
CA SER A 186 3.32 -3.98 7.49
C SER A 186 4.29 -4.13 8.67
N LYS A 187 4.73 -3.01 9.26
CA LYS A 187 5.72 -3.00 10.34
C LYS A 187 5.12 -2.79 11.74
N THR A 188 3.92 -2.22 11.83
CA THR A 188 3.25 -1.95 13.10
C THR A 188 2.36 -3.12 13.50
N ASN A 189 2.73 -3.81 14.58
CA ASN A 189 1.89 -4.83 15.19
C ASN A 189 0.97 -4.19 16.26
N ILE A 190 -0.25 -3.83 15.86
CA ILE A 190 -1.25 -3.24 16.78
C ILE A 190 -1.75 -4.21 17.88
N PHE A 191 -1.40 -5.49 17.81
CA PHE A 191 -1.78 -6.52 18.79
C PHE A 191 -0.69 -6.80 19.82
N LYS A 192 0.52 -6.25 19.65
CA LYS A 192 1.55 -6.27 20.70
C LYS A 192 1.36 -5.04 21.58
N LYS A 193 0.60 -5.21 22.66
CA LYS A 193 0.67 -4.34 23.85
C LYS A 193 1.87 -4.72 24.70
#